data_AF-A0A662I032-F1
#
_entry.id   AF-A0A662I032-F1
#
_cell.length_a   1.000
_cell.length_b   1.000
_cell.length_c   1.000
_cell.angle_alpha   90.00
_cell.angle_beta   90.00
_cell.angle_gamma   90.00
#
_symmetry.space_group_name_H-M   'P 1'
#
loop_
_entity.id
_entity.type
_entity.pdbx_description
1 polymer ?
#
loop_
_entity_poly.entity_id
_entity_poly.type
_entity_poly.pdbx_seq_one_letter_code
_entity_poly.pdbx_strand_id
1 'polypeptide(L)'
;GIGSTLIARGNFSDERWIVISSYAAKKTGLKVGDIAEIYSSNGLYEITKLRVAGIFSEYRLAGISDINGAPLRPWIIIHGERGSGKQYIRPSEIAVVPPKEASKLGARFIGYAFYIPDEKVAEEAAKKLVEQLGVPVTYGKDGIAYTFYRTIGIKASRLEAIMVVLLSGFTVANAMIASVYERRKELSIYTALGMNPSHVSLIFIFEAILLGASVAGYSMLAALIAADKASKILGVTPSFTPEWLSTALLLSVITGVVAGLKPAEKASLQAVPSLIRRWSFKRMTGGEVKELLPFRIDADLIGQHLEFVKRRIESTYPQHSVLLRTLIHIKDLGSEKILEIDADLVSEGRASAVILLRYRRESQKYYSVELVITPKSVTGEHYMKLIYSVVDEIRKTMLAWQALYRQNVKEKIR
;
A
#
# COMPACT_ATOMS: atom_id res chain seq x y z
N GLY A 1 -38.80 24.87 11.60
CA GLY A 1 -39.81 25.71 10.93
C GLY A 1 -39.52 27.16 11.21
N ILE A 2 -39.39 28.00 10.17
CA ILE A 2 -39.44 29.45 10.35
C ILE A 2 -40.89 29.75 10.71
N GLY A 3 -41.20 29.81 12.01
CA GLY A 3 -42.49 30.31 12.46
C GLY A 3 -42.69 31.69 11.86
N SER A 4 -43.90 32.02 11.41
CA SER A 4 -44.25 33.32 10.86
C SER A 4 -44.20 34.39 11.96
N THR A 5 -43.00 34.74 12.41
CA THR A 5 -42.76 35.80 13.38
C THR A 5 -42.92 37.12 12.66
N LEU A 6 -44.05 37.78 12.89
CA LEU A 6 -44.31 39.09 12.32
C LEU A 6 -43.33 40.12 12.93
N ILE A 7 -42.41 40.62 12.11
CA ILE A 7 -41.35 41.56 12.53
C ILE A 7 -41.89 43.00 12.57
N ALA A 8 -42.62 43.41 11.53
CA ALA A 8 -43.27 44.72 11.44
C ALA A 8 -44.57 44.64 10.63
N ARG A 9 -45.56 45.47 10.98
CA ARG A 9 -46.73 45.75 10.14
C ARG A 9 -46.51 47.10 9.45
N GLY A 10 -46.92 47.20 8.19
CA GLY A 10 -46.67 48.39 7.39
C GLY A 10 -47.31 48.32 6.01
N ASN A 11 -47.33 49.45 5.32
CA ASN A 11 -47.70 49.50 3.91
C ASN A 11 -46.44 49.45 3.04
N PHE A 12 -46.26 48.31 2.36
CA PHE A 12 -45.13 47.97 1.51
C PHE A 12 -45.45 48.06 -0.01
N SER A 13 -46.55 48.72 -0.38
CA SER A 13 -47.01 48.82 -1.77
C SER A 13 -46.04 49.56 -2.71
N ASP A 14 -45.24 50.47 -2.18
CA ASP A 14 -44.30 51.28 -2.96
C ASP A 14 -42.89 50.67 -2.96
N GLU A 15 -41.99 51.07 -3.88
CA GLU A 15 -40.59 50.59 -3.90
C GLU A 15 -39.62 51.44 -3.05
N ARG A 16 -40.11 52.50 -2.36
CA ARG A 16 -39.27 53.43 -1.58
C ARG A 16 -39.69 53.48 -0.12
N TRP A 17 -39.39 52.40 0.60
CA TRP A 17 -39.66 52.32 2.03
C TRP A 17 -38.46 51.86 2.85
N ILE A 18 -38.52 52.17 4.13
CA ILE A 18 -37.62 51.68 5.16
C ILE A 18 -38.41 51.19 6.36
N VAL A 19 -37.96 50.08 6.95
CA VAL A 19 -38.39 49.62 8.27
C VAL A 19 -37.22 49.78 9.22
N ILE A 20 -37.44 50.54 10.29
CA ILE A 20 -36.42 50.87 11.28
C ILE A 20 -36.70 50.19 12.62
N SER A 21 -35.67 50.07 13.45
CA SER A 21 -35.79 49.55 14.81
C SER A 21 -36.57 50.51 15.71
N SER A 22 -37.20 50.00 16.77
CA SER A 22 -37.91 50.83 17.77
C SER A 22 -36.99 51.82 18.46
N TYR A 23 -35.72 51.45 18.65
CA TYR A 23 -34.64 52.28 19.16
C TYR A 23 -34.29 53.42 18.20
N ALA A 24 -34.13 53.12 16.91
CA ALA A 24 -33.88 54.13 15.89
C ALA A 24 -35.03 55.14 15.82
N ALA A 25 -36.28 54.66 15.79
CA ALA A 25 -37.48 55.51 15.79
C ALA A 25 -37.54 56.44 17.01
N LYS A 26 -37.26 55.92 18.22
CA LYS A 26 -37.20 56.74 19.45
C LYS A 26 -36.10 57.79 19.41
N LYS A 27 -34.93 57.46 18.84
CA LYS A 27 -33.77 58.35 18.78
C LYS A 27 -33.93 59.45 17.74
N THR A 28 -34.59 59.17 16.61
CA THR A 28 -34.79 60.13 15.52
C THR A 28 -36.13 60.86 15.59
N GLY A 29 -37.08 60.37 16.40
CA GLY A 29 -38.44 60.91 16.49
C GLY A 29 -39.35 60.50 15.33
N LEU A 30 -38.88 59.66 14.41
CA LEU A 30 -39.63 59.23 13.22
C LEU A 30 -40.75 58.24 13.58
N LYS A 31 -41.93 58.44 12.98
CA LYS A 31 -43.11 57.58 13.08
C LYS A 31 -43.42 56.91 11.74
N VAL A 32 -44.29 55.90 11.78
CA VAL A 32 -44.78 55.25 10.55
C VAL A 32 -45.53 56.28 9.70
N GLY A 33 -45.13 56.41 8.43
CA GLY A 33 -45.64 57.41 7.49
C GLY A 33 -44.68 58.57 7.24
N ASP A 34 -43.73 58.83 8.15
CA ASP A 34 -42.75 59.92 7.99
C ASP A 34 -41.72 59.59 6.91
N ILE A 35 -41.02 60.62 6.42
CA ILE A 35 -39.93 60.47 5.46
C ILE A 35 -38.60 60.46 6.23
N ALA A 36 -37.86 59.35 6.11
CA ALA A 36 -36.51 59.22 6.63
C ALA A 36 -35.50 59.68 5.58
N GLU A 37 -34.71 60.68 5.91
CA GLU A 37 -33.58 61.16 5.10
C GLU A 37 -32.33 60.36 5.47
N ILE A 38 -31.72 59.69 4.49
CA ILE A 38 -30.55 58.84 4.71
C ILE A 38 -29.33 59.58 4.20
N TYR A 39 -28.34 59.76 5.08
CA TYR A 39 -27.08 60.44 4.77
C TYR A 39 -25.92 59.44 4.64
N SER A 40 -24.86 59.87 3.96
CA SER A 40 -23.58 59.16 3.95
C SER A 40 -23.01 58.98 5.35
N SER A 41 -22.11 58.01 5.54
CA SER A 41 -21.51 57.69 6.84
C SER A 41 -20.76 58.86 7.49
N ASN A 42 -20.35 59.85 6.69
CA ASN A 42 -19.72 61.10 7.14
C ASN A 42 -20.72 62.26 7.36
N GLY A 43 -22.01 62.05 7.08
CA GLY A 43 -23.07 63.04 7.23
C GLY A 43 -23.11 64.16 6.20
N LEU A 44 -22.22 64.16 5.19
CA LEU A 44 -21.99 65.32 4.33
C LEU A 44 -23.00 65.49 3.18
N TYR A 45 -23.64 64.40 2.73
CA TYR A 45 -24.61 64.46 1.65
C TYR A 45 -25.70 63.41 1.83
N GLU A 46 -26.92 63.80 1.43
CA GLU A 46 -28.11 62.95 1.42
C GLU A 46 -28.02 61.93 0.28
N ILE A 47 -28.19 60.65 0.61
CA ILE A 47 -28.18 59.55 -0.36
C ILE A 47 -29.57 59.34 -0.95
N THR A 48 -30.60 59.26 -0.09
CA THR A 48 -31.99 58.98 -0.52
C THR A 48 -32.98 59.35 0.57
N LYS A 49 -34.26 59.48 0.19
CA LYS A 49 -35.40 59.64 1.09
C LYS A 49 -36.32 58.43 0.99
N LEU A 50 -36.58 57.78 2.13
CA LEU A 50 -37.43 56.59 2.20
C LEU A 50 -38.58 56.81 3.18
N ARG A 51 -39.78 56.39 2.80
CA ARG A 51 -40.94 56.44 3.70
C ARG A 51 -40.79 55.37 4.77
N VAL A 52 -40.99 55.73 6.04
CA VAL A 52 -41.02 54.77 7.15
C VAL A 52 -42.29 53.93 7.02
N ALA A 53 -42.16 52.72 6.48
CA ALA A 53 -43.29 51.82 6.27
C ALA A 53 -43.66 51.06 7.54
N GLY A 54 -42.71 50.85 8.45
CA GLY A 54 -42.96 50.14 9.70
C GLY A 54 -41.82 50.33 10.70
N ILE A 55 -42.12 49.97 11.95
CA ILE A 55 -41.14 49.93 13.03
C ILE A 55 -41.12 48.52 13.59
N PHE A 56 -39.94 47.92 13.70
CA PHE A 56 -39.78 46.56 14.22
C PHE A 56 -39.23 46.54 15.65
N SER A 57 -39.50 45.44 16.36
CA SER A 57 -38.95 45.18 17.70
C SER A 57 -37.62 44.45 17.60
N GLU A 58 -36.61 44.99 18.26
CA GLU A 58 -35.26 44.42 18.35
C GLU A 58 -35.28 43.02 18.96
N TYR A 59 -36.10 42.83 19.99
CA TYR A 59 -36.26 41.55 20.68
C TYR A 59 -36.83 40.48 19.74
N ARG A 60 -37.86 40.84 18.96
CA ARG A 60 -38.45 39.92 17.97
C ARG A 60 -37.46 39.57 16.87
N LEU A 61 -36.70 40.54 16.36
CA LEU A 61 -35.67 40.28 15.34
C LEU A 61 -34.51 39.43 15.91
N ALA A 62 -34.12 39.66 17.17
CA ALA A 62 -33.07 38.88 17.82
C ALA A 62 -33.43 37.40 18.01
N GLY A 63 -34.72 37.09 18.18
CA GLY A 63 -35.24 35.73 18.33
C GLY A 63 -35.39 34.96 17.02
N ILE A 64 -35.07 35.55 15.86
CA ILE A 64 -35.15 34.87 14.57
C ILE A 64 -33.81 34.23 14.25
N SER A 65 -33.84 32.91 14.10
CA SER A 65 -32.72 32.12 13.61
C SER A 65 -32.93 31.73 12.16
N ASP A 66 -31.82 31.65 11.43
CA ASP A 66 -31.69 30.99 10.14
C ASP A 66 -31.81 29.47 10.32
N ILE A 67 -31.89 28.74 9.22
CA ILE A 67 -32.15 27.30 9.17
C ILE A 67 -31.09 26.47 9.91
N ASN A 68 -29.86 26.96 9.98
CA ASN A 68 -28.74 26.37 10.70
C ASN A 68 -28.69 26.77 12.19
N GLY A 69 -29.70 27.47 12.70
CA GLY A 69 -29.77 27.95 14.08
C GLY A 69 -29.00 29.25 14.34
N ALA A 70 -28.21 29.75 13.38
CA ALA A 70 -27.51 31.02 13.51
C ALA A 70 -28.50 32.19 13.50
N PRO A 71 -28.20 33.35 14.12
CA PRO A 71 -29.07 34.52 14.03
C PRO A 71 -29.24 34.97 12.58
N LEU A 72 -30.48 35.22 12.13
CA LEU A 72 -30.77 35.76 10.80
C LEU A 72 -30.48 37.27 10.75
N ARG A 73 -29.20 37.62 10.87
CA ARG A 73 -28.71 39.00 10.95
C ARG A 73 -27.41 39.18 10.17
N PRO A 74 -27.17 40.36 9.58
CA PRO A 74 -25.88 40.68 9.00
C PRO A 74 -24.76 40.53 10.03
N TRP A 75 -23.59 40.14 9.56
CA TRP A 75 -22.40 39.98 10.39
C TRP A 75 -21.17 40.51 9.66
N ILE A 76 -20.18 40.88 10.44
CA ILE A 76 -18.85 41.29 9.96
C ILE A 76 -17.79 40.36 10.52
N ILE A 77 -16.68 40.20 9.79
CA ILE A 77 -15.51 39.48 10.30
C ILE A 77 -14.62 40.49 10.98
N ILE A 78 -14.35 40.27 12.26
CA ILE A 78 -13.40 41.06 13.03
C ILE A 78 -12.14 40.25 13.19
N HIS A 79 -11.01 40.88 12.88
CA HIS A 79 -9.68 40.30 12.98
C HIS A 79 -9.04 40.83 14.27
N GLY A 80 -8.56 39.94 15.13
CA GLY A 80 -7.81 40.28 16.33
C GLY A 80 -6.54 39.46 16.46
N GLU A 81 -5.72 39.78 17.46
CA GLU A 81 -4.42 39.11 17.71
C GLU A 81 -4.54 37.60 17.93
N ARG A 82 -5.73 37.12 18.37
CA ARG A 82 -6.02 35.70 18.63
C ARG A 82 -6.83 35.02 17.53
N GLY A 83 -7.02 35.67 16.38
CA GLY A 83 -7.74 35.13 15.22
C GLY A 83 -8.94 35.98 14.77
N SER A 84 -9.74 35.40 13.88
CA SER A 84 -10.89 36.08 13.26
C SER A 84 -12.22 35.48 13.73
N GLY A 85 -13.20 36.33 14.03
CA GLY A 85 -14.53 35.92 14.50
C GLY A 85 -15.65 36.62 13.75
N LYS A 86 -16.81 35.95 13.66
CA LYS A 86 -18.05 36.58 13.16
C LYS A 86 -18.70 37.36 14.29
N GLN A 87 -18.89 38.67 14.09
CA GLN A 87 -19.71 39.49 14.97
C GLN A 87 -21.00 39.87 14.27
N TYR A 88 -22.13 39.46 14.83
CA TYR A 88 -23.46 39.82 14.34
C TYR A 88 -23.79 41.28 14.71
N ILE A 89 -24.37 42.00 13.76
CA ILE A 89 -24.84 43.37 13.95
C ILE A 89 -26.00 43.38 14.96
N ARG A 90 -26.04 44.41 15.80
CA ARG A 90 -27.08 44.55 16.83
C ARG A 90 -28.42 44.84 16.14
N PRO A 91 -29.55 44.25 16.60
CA PRO A 91 -30.86 44.50 15.98
C PRO A 91 -31.26 45.98 15.93
N SER A 92 -30.77 46.80 16.87
CA SER A 92 -31.00 48.25 16.90
C SER A 92 -30.37 49.00 15.73
N GLU A 93 -29.34 48.43 15.10
CA GLU A 93 -28.54 49.02 14.01
C GLU A 93 -28.94 48.46 12.63
N ILE A 94 -29.99 47.63 12.57
CA ILE A 94 -30.49 47.04 11.33
C ILE A 94 -31.66 47.88 10.81
N ALA A 95 -31.69 48.08 9.49
CA ALA A 95 -32.86 48.57 8.77
C ALA A 95 -33.19 47.60 7.64
N VAL A 96 -34.47 47.47 7.33
CA VAL A 96 -34.94 46.67 6.19
C VAL A 96 -35.41 47.62 5.10
N VAL A 97 -34.87 47.44 3.90
CA VAL A 97 -35.19 48.25 2.72
C VAL A 97 -35.36 47.35 1.49
N PRO A 98 -36.04 47.81 0.43
CA PRO A 98 -36.09 47.13 -0.85
C PRO A 98 -34.68 46.89 -1.43
N PRO A 99 -34.46 45.78 -2.16
CA PRO A 99 -33.15 45.46 -2.75
C PRO A 99 -32.59 46.57 -3.65
N LYS A 100 -33.45 47.27 -4.39
CA LYS A 100 -33.04 48.40 -5.26
C LYS A 100 -32.46 49.57 -4.46
N GLU A 101 -33.02 49.87 -3.28
CA GLU A 101 -32.53 50.93 -2.41
C GLU A 101 -31.29 50.48 -1.62
N ALA A 102 -31.22 49.21 -1.21
CA ALA A 102 -30.03 48.65 -0.58
C ALA A 102 -28.76 48.84 -1.44
N SER A 103 -28.88 48.61 -2.76
CA SER A 103 -27.77 48.82 -3.70
C SER A 103 -27.30 50.28 -3.77
N LYS A 104 -28.22 51.25 -3.70
CA LYS A 104 -27.87 52.70 -3.66
C LYS A 104 -27.15 53.08 -2.37
N LEU A 105 -27.47 52.40 -1.27
CA LEU A 105 -26.84 52.57 0.03
C LEU A 105 -25.45 51.89 0.13
N GLY A 106 -24.95 51.31 -0.97
CA GLY A 106 -23.66 50.61 -0.99
C GLY A 106 -23.68 49.28 -0.23
N ALA A 107 -24.85 48.66 -0.06
CA ALA A 107 -24.95 47.37 0.62
C ALA A 107 -24.20 46.28 -0.17
N ARG A 108 -23.41 45.48 0.54
CA ARG A 108 -22.74 44.31 -0.02
C ARG A 108 -23.72 43.14 -0.11
N PHE A 109 -23.72 42.43 -1.23
CA PHE A 109 -24.47 41.20 -1.37
C PHE A 109 -23.90 40.12 -0.42
N ILE A 110 -24.77 39.57 0.45
CA ILE A 110 -24.40 38.52 1.42
C ILE A 110 -24.96 37.15 0.99
N GLY A 111 -26.20 37.10 0.49
CA GLY A 111 -26.83 35.86 0.04
C GLY A 111 -28.30 36.03 -0.32
N TYR A 112 -28.91 34.95 -0.81
CA TYR A 112 -30.36 34.85 -1.06
C TYR A 112 -30.98 33.84 -0.09
N ALA A 113 -32.21 34.10 0.32
CA ALA A 113 -33.05 33.15 1.05
C ALA A 113 -34.28 32.85 0.20
N PHE A 114 -34.55 31.56 -0.03
CA PHE A 114 -35.71 31.10 -0.78
C PHE A 114 -36.61 30.29 0.15
N TYR A 115 -37.91 30.58 0.13
CA TYR A 115 -38.89 29.76 0.82
C TYR A 115 -39.47 28.74 -0.17
N ILE A 116 -39.14 27.47 0.02
CA ILE A 116 -39.63 26.34 -0.77
C ILE A 116 -40.38 25.41 0.20
N PRO A 117 -41.71 25.27 0.09
CA PRO A 117 -42.49 24.46 1.03
C PRO A 117 -42.19 22.96 0.96
N ASP A 118 -41.86 22.45 -0.22
CA ASP A 118 -41.58 21.02 -0.45
C ASP A 118 -40.10 20.73 -0.21
N GLU A 119 -39.80 19.89 0.79
CA GLU A 119 -38.44 19.54 1.19
C GLU A 119 -37.66 18.81 0.10
N LYS A 120 -38.32 17.98 -0.73
CA LYS A 120 -37.64 17.26 -1.83
C LYS A 120 -37.26 18.24 -2.94
N VAL A 121 -38.15 19.17 -3.27
CA VAL A 121 -37.87 20.22 -4.25
C VAL A 121 -36.77 21.15 -3.74
N ALA A 122 -36.75 21.46 -2.45
CA ALA A 122 -35.70 22.25 -1.82
C ALA A 122 -34.32 21.57 -1.91
N GLU A 123 -34.26 20.25 -1.66
CA GLU A 123 -33.03 19.46 -1.77
C GLU A 123 -32.49 19.43 -3.21
N GLU A 124 -33.35 19.16 -4.21
CA GLU A 124 -32.96 19.15 -5.62
C GLU A 124 -32.52 20.53 -6.11
N ALA A 125 -33.23 21.59 -5.71
CA ALA A 125 -32.88 22.96 -6.04
C ALA A 125 -31.53 23.34 -5.42
N ALA A 126 -31.30 23.00 -4.14
CA ALA A 126 -30.04 23.25 -3.47
C ALA A 126 -28.87 22.57 -4.20
N LYS A 127 -29.04 21.31 -4.60
CA LYS A 127 -28.01 20.58 -5.36
C LYS A 127 -27.69 21.26 -6.70
N LYS A 128 -28.72 21.61 -7.49
CA LYS A 128 -28.54 22.30 -8.78
C LYS A 128 -27.86 23.66 -8.61
N LEU A 129 -28.24 24.44 -7.59
CA LEU A 129 -27.65 25.74 -7.30
C LEU A 129 -26.16 25.63 -6.94
N VAL A 130 -25.76 24.64 -6.13
CA VAL A 130 -24.35 24.40 -5.81
C VAL A 130 -23.55 23.99 -7.04
N GLU A 131 -24.11 23.12 -7.89
CA GLU A 131 -23.46 22.68 -9.13
C GLU A 131 -23.23 23.85 -10.11
N GLN A 132 -24.22 24.73 -10.26
CA GLN A 132 -24.17 25.86 -11.19
C GLN A 132 -23.39 27.07 -10.66
N LEU A 133 -23.63 27.47 -9.41
CA LEU A 133 -23.08 28.71 -8.84
C LEU A 133 -21.79 28.48 -8.07
N GLY A 134 -21.51 27.25 -7.63
CA GLY A 134 -20.33 26.92 -6.82
C GLY A 134 -20.31 27.55 -5.42
N VAL A 135 -21.42 28.15 -4.98
CA VAL A 135 -21.57 28.72 -3.63
C VAL A 135 -22.17 27.68 -2.67
N PRO A 136 -21.82 27.71 -1.37
CA PRO A 136 -22.48 26.85 -0.40
C PRO A 136 -23.97 27.16 -0.30
N VAL A 137 -24.82 26.14 -0.40
CA VAL A 137 -26.28 26.29 -0.23
C VAL A 137 -26.73 25.43 0.93
N THR A 138 -27.46 26.04 1.88
CA THR A 138 -28.03 25.34 3.02
C THR A 138 -29.53 25.20 2.84
N TYR A 139 -30.05 23.99 3.03
CA TYR A 139 -31.48 23.70 3.03
C TYR A 139 -31.84 22.94 4.31
N GLY A 140 -33.11 22.93 4.68
CA GLY A 140 -33.61 22.21 5.85
C GLY A 140 -34.51 21.06 5.42
N LYS A 141 -34.33 19.92 6.06
CA LYS A 141 -35.11 18.70 5.84
C LYS A 141 -35.27 17.98 7.17
N ASP A 142 -36.49 17.57 7.51
CA ASP A 142 -36.79 16.92 8.79
C ASP A 142 -36.28 17.69 10.03
N GLY A 143 -36.23 19.02 9.97
CA GLY A 143 -35.71 19.87 11.04
C GLY A 143 -34.19 19.94 11.16
N ILE A 144 -33.45 19.31 10.26
CA ILE A 144 -31.99 19.32 10.19
C ILE A 144 -31.53 20.23 9.04
N ALA A 145 -30.52 21.05 9.28
CA ALA A 145 -29.89 21.87 8.24
C ALA A 145 -28.78 21.09 7.54
N TYR A 146 -28.90 20.95 6.23
CA TYR A 146 -27.91 20.33 5.35
C TYR A 146 -27.27 21.40 4.47
N THR A 147 -25.93 21.44 4.44
CA THR A 147 -25.19 22.35 3.56
C THR A 147 -24.47 21.57 2.47
N PHE A 148 -24.77 21.89 1.22
CA PHE A 148 -24.03 21.39 0.07
C PHE A 148 -22.91 22.35 -0.30
N TYR A 149 -21.73 21.78 -0.57
CA TYR A 149 -20.54 22.49 -1.04
C TYR A 149 -20.07 21.86 -2.34
N ARG A 150 -19.60 22.67 -3.29
CA ARG A 150 -18.91 22.17 -4.48
C ARG A 150 -17.44 21.98 -4.12
N THR A 151 -16.95 20.74 -4.24
CA THR A 151 -15.52 20.43 -4.08
C THR A 151 -14.97 19.85 -5.38
N ILE A 152 -13.74 20.22 -5.71
CA ILE A 152 -12.97 19.60 -6.79
C ILE A 152 -12.07 18.57 -6.11
N GLY A 153 -12.38 17.29 -6.29
CA GLY A 153 -11.61 16.20 -5.73
C GLY A 153 -11.18 15.22 -6.80
N ILE A 154 -9.94 14.76 -6.74
CA ILE A 154 -9.51 13.58 -7.49
C ILE A 154 -9.98 12.37 -6.69
N LYS A 155 -10.92 11.61 -7.25
CA LYS A 155 -11.38 10.37 -6.63
C LYS A 155 -10.45 9.23 -7.04
N ALA A 156 -9.44 8.95 -6.23
CA ALA A 156 -8.62 7.75 -6.42
C ALA A 156 -9.45 6.52 -6.03
N SER A 157 -9.52 5.52 -6.91
CA SER A 157 -10.16 4.24 -6.59
C SER A 157 -9.27 3.40 -5.68
N ARG A 158 -9.86 2.47 -4.89
CA ARG A 158 -9.08 1.52 -4.08
C ARG A 158 -8.10 0.70 -4.93
N LEU A 159 -8.45 0.43 -6.18
CA LEU A 159 -7.61 -0.35 -7.09
C LEU A 159 -6.36 0.42 -7.50
N GLU A 160 -6.48 1.70 -7.83
CA GLU A 160 -5.33 2.56 -8.15
C GLU A 160 -4.35 2.64 -6.98
N ALA A 161 -4.85 2.81 -5.75
CA ALA A 161 -4.00 2.87 -4.56
C ALA A 161 -3.19 1.57 -4.36
N ILE A 162 -3.83 0.40 -4.52
CA ILE A 162 -3.17 -0.90 -4.41
C ILE A 162 -2.11 -1.05 -5.52
N MET A 163 -2.44 -0.67 -6.76
CA MET A 163 -1.51 -0.75 -7.88
C MET A 163 -0.25 0.11 -7.66
N VAL A 164 -0.40 1.31 -7.11
CA VAL A 164 0.73 2.19 -6.80
C VAL A 164 1.65 1.56 -5.73
N VAL A 165 1.07 0.97 -4.67
CA VAL A 165 1.85 0.27 -3.63
C VAL A 165 2.56 -0.96 -4.21
N LEU A 166 1.90 -1.73 -5.06
CA LEU A 166 2.52 -2.89 -5.71
C LEU A 166 3.67 -2.46 -6.63
N LEU A 167 3.44 -1.51 -7.53
CA LEU A 167 4.45 -1.03 -8.48
C LEU A 167 5.67 -0.46 -7.75
N SER A 168 5.44 0.39 -6.75
CA SER A 168 6.53 0.93 -5.93
C SER A 168 7.30 -0.17 -5.19
N GLY A 169 6.61 -1.14 -4.59
CA GLY A 169 7.24 -2.31 -3.97
C GLY A 169 8.09 -3.12 -4.95
N PHE A 170 7.58 -3.36 -6.16
CA PHE A 170 8.34 -4.03 -7.22
C PHE A 170 9.60 -3.25 -7.64
N THR A 171 9.50 -1.92 -7.78
CA THR A 171 10.65 -1.07 -8.10
C THR A 171 11.71 -1.15 -7.01
N VAL A 172 11.32 -1.04 -5.73
CA VAL A 172 12.25 -1.14 -4.59
C VAL A 172 12.89 -2.52 -4.55
N ALA A 173 12.10 -3.59 -4.71
CA ALA A 173 12.62 -4.97 -4.72
C ALA A 173 13.64 -5.17 -5.84
N ASN A 174 13.37 -4.65 -7.05
CA ASN A 174 14.28 -4.78 -8.18
C ASN A 174 15.61 -4.04 -7.94
N ALA A 175 15.56 -2.82 -7.40
CA ALA A 175 16.75 -2.06 -7.03
C ALA A 175 17.57 -2.77 -5.94
N MET A 176 16.90 -3.33 -4.92
CA MET A 176 17.57 -4.11 -3.87
C MET A 176 18.22 -5.38 -4.41
N ILE A 177 17.56 -6.08 -5.33
CA ILE A 177 18.17 -7.24 -5.99
C ILE A 177 19.44 -6.82 -6.73
N ALA A 178 19.40 -5.74 -7.52
CA ALA A 178 20.57 -5.23 -8.22
C ALA A 178 21.73 -4.89 -7.26
N SER A 179 21.44 -4.16 -6.17
CA SER A 179 22.41 -3.85 -5.11
C SER A 179 23.08 -5.10 -4.53
N VAL A 180 22.30 -6.17 -4.29
CA VAL A 180 22.84 -7.46 -3.82
C VAL A 180 23.83 -8.06 -4.83
N TYR A 181 23.52 -8.01 -6.14
CA TYR A 181 24.41 -8.55 -7.17
C TYR A 181 25.71 -7.76 -7.28
N GLU A 182 25.66 -6.44 -7.16
CA GLU A 182 26.84 -5.57 -7.19
C GLU A 182 27.75 -5.82 -5.99
N ARG A 183 27.16 -6.02 -4.81
CA ARG A 183 27.90 -6.18 -3.54
C ARG A 183 28.30 -7.62 -3.20
N ARG A 184 28.14 -8.57 -4.13
CA ARG A 184 28.46 -10.00 -3.91
C ARG A 184 29.87 -10.25 -3.35
N LYS A 185 30.88 -9.53 -3.85
CA LYS A 185 32.27 -9.69 -3.39
C LYS A 185 32.42 -9.29 -1.92
N GLU A 186 31.80 -8.19 -1.50
CA GLU A 186 31.80 -7.75 -0.09
C GLU A 186 31.14 -8.80 0.81
N LEU A 187 29.98 -9.34 0.39
CA LEU A 187 29.25 -10.37 1.14
C LEU A 187 30.07 -11.65 1.34
N SER A 188 30.87 -12.04 0.33
CA SER A 188 31.77 -13.19 0.44
C SER A 188 32.89 -12.96 1.45
N ILE A 189 33.41 -11.73 1.56
CA ILE A 189 34.44 -11.36 2.54
C ILE A 189 33.84 -11.40 3.95
N TYR A 190 32.65 -10.83 4.15
CA TYR A 190 31.97 -10.87 5.44
C TYR A 190 31.70 -12.29 5.94
N THR A 191 31.31 -13.19 5.04
CA THR A 191 31.12 -14.60 5.40
C THR A 191 32.44 -15.30 5.69
N ALA A 192 33.51 -14.98 4.95
CA ALA A 192 34.85 -15.53 5.22
C ALA A 192 35.38 -15.12 6.61
N LEU A 193 34.95 -13.95 7.12
CA LEU A 193 35.23 -13.48 8.48
C LEU A 193 34.29 -14.09 9.55
N GLY A 194 33.38 -15.00 9.16
CA GLY A 194 32.49 -15.70 10.08
C GLY A 194 31.16 -14.99 10.37
N MET A 195 30.76 -13.99 9.57
CA MET A 195 29.47 -13.33 9.74
C MET A 195 28.31 -14.29 9.46
N ASN A 196 27.37 -14.38 10.41
CA ASN A 196 26.18 -15.21 10.25
C ASN A 196 25.34 -14.69 9.06
N PRO A 197 24.85 -15.57 8.17
CA PRO A 197 23.92 -15.20 7.09
C PRO A 197 22.73 -14.34 7.56
N SER A 198 22.28 -14.51 8.80
CA SER A 198 21.18 -13.74 9.40
C SER A 198 21.56 -12.30 9.73
N HIS A 199 22.83 -12.03 10.04
CA HIS A 199 23.32 -10.66 10.24
C HIS A 199 23.44 -9.94 8.89
N VAL A 200 23.83 -10.67 7.84
CA VAL A 200 23.85 -10.14 6.47
C VAL A 200 22.45 -9.71 6.03
N SER A 201 21.43 -10.54 6.23
CA SER A 201 20.06 -10.16 5.88
C SER A 201 19.56 -8.95 6.68
N LEU A 202 19.95 -8.84 7.96
CA LEU A 202 19.57 -7.69 8.79
C LEU A 202 20.12 -6.37 8.25
N ILE A 203 21.34 -6.34 7.71
CA ILE A 203 21.92 -5.15 7.07
C ILE A 203 21.04 -4.67 5.90
N PHE A 204 20.60 -5.59 5.04
CA PHE A 204 19.72 -5.26 3.91
C PHE A 204 18.31 -4.83 4.35
N ILE A 205 17.80 -5.38 5.46
CA ILE A 205 16.53 -4.91 6.03
C ILE A 205 16.68 -3.48 6.55
N PHE A 206 17.79 -3.16 7.23
CA PHE A 206 18.09 -1.78 7.64
C PHE A 206 18.22 -0.84 6.43
N GLU A 207 18.89 -1.27 5.36
CA GLU A 207 18.96 -0.52 4.11
C GLU A 207 17.56 -0.24 3.54
N ALA A 208 16.67 -1.24 3.54
CA ALA A 208 15.29 -1.08 3.09
C ALA A 208 14.47 -0.11 3.97
N ILE A 209 14.66 -0.11 5.30
CA ILE A 209 14.03 0.85 6.22
C ILE A 209 14.50 2.27 5.91
N LEU A 210 15.82 2.46 5.79
CA LEU A 210 16.41 3.78 5.52
C LEU A 210 15.96 4.33 4.17
N LEU A 211 15.87 3.46 3.15
CA LEU A 211 15.33 3.85 1.84
C LEU A 211 13.86 4.22 1.92
N GLY A 212 13.02 3.40 2.57
CA GLY A 212 11.60 3.68 2.74
C GLY A 212 11.34 5.01 3.47
N ALA A 213 12.13 5.30 4.51
CA ALA A 213 12.05 6.55 5.27
C ALA A 213 12.56 7.76 4.46
N SER A 214 13.69 7.61 3.77
CA SER A 214 14.29 8.70 2.97
C SER A 214 13.40 9.07 1.80
N VAL A 215 12.90 8.09 1.04
CA VAL A 215 11.99 8.31 -0.09
C VAL A 215 10.69 8.96 0.36
N ALA A 216 10.13 8.54 1.50
CA ALA A 216 8.96 9.19 2.09
C ALA A 216 9.25 10.65 2.46
N GLY A 217 10.39 10.93 3.09
CA GLY A 217 10.80 12.30 3.43
C GLY A 217 10.92 13.20 2.20
N TYR A 218 11.62 12.74 1.16
CA TYR A 218 11.79 13.50 -0.09
C TYR A 218 10.46 13.73 -0.82
N SER A 219 9.62 12.70 -0.90
CA SER A 219 8.31 12.81 -1.57
C SER A 219 7.34 13.72 -0.82
N MET A 220 7.35 13.70 0.52
CA MET A 220 6.58 14.66 1.33
C MET A 220 7.03 16.09 1.09
N LEU A 221 8.34 16.34 1.10
CA LEU A 221 8.88 17.67 0.84
C LEU A 221 8.47 18.17 -0.56
N ALA A 222 8.57 17.31 -1.58
CA ALA A 222 8.15 17.63 -2.94
C ALA A 222 6.64 17.90 -3.01
N ALA A 223 5.82 17.13 -2.30
CA ALA A 223 4.36 17.32 -2.25
C ALA A 223 3.98 18.66 -1.59
N LEU A 224 4.66 19.05 -0.51
CA LEU A 224 4.45 20.36 0.14
C LEU A 224 4.76 21.52 -0.82
N ILE A 225 5.88 21.45 -1.54
CA ILE A 225 6.28 22.46 -2.53
C ILE A 225 5.27 22.52 -3.69
N ALA A 226 4.83 21.36 -4.18
CA ALA A 226 3.85 21.30 -5.25
C ALA A 226 2.48 21.86 -4.82
N ALA A 227 2.05 21.58 -3.59
CA ALA A 227 0.82 22.09 -3.04
C ALA A 227 0.83 23.60 -2.81
N ASP A 228 1.94 24.19 -2.36
CA ASP A 228 2.09 25.65 -2.26
C ASP A 228 1.97 26.33 -3.63
N LYS A 229 2.60 25.75 -4.65
CA LYS A 229 2.47 26.25 -6.03
C LYS A 229 1.04 26.12 -6.56
N ALA A 230 0.40 24.98 -6.33
CA ALA A 230 -0.98 24.74 -6.73
C ALA A 230 -1.96 25.68 -6.01
N SER A 231 -1.72 25.96 -4.73
CA SER A 231 -2.51 26.91 -3.93
C SER A 231 -2.55 28.29 -4.56
N LYS A 232 -1.41 28.80 -5.00
CA LYS A 232 -1.30 30.13 -5.64
C LYS A 232 -2.06 30.22 -6.96
N ILE A 233 -2.13 29.13 -7.72
CA ILE A 233 -2.81 29.08 -9.01
C ILE A 233 -4.33 28.91 -8.81
N LEU A 234 -4.74 28.03 -7.90
CA LEU A 234 -6.14 27.63 -7.73
C LEU A 234 -6.88 28.45 -6.65
N GLY A 235 -6.18 29.28 -5.87
CA GLY A 235 -6.76 30.08 -4.79
C GLY A 235 -7.28 29.25 -3.61
N VAL A 236 -6.85 28.00 -3.48
CA VAL A 236 -7.29 27.07 -2.42
C VAL A 236 -6.17 26.89 -1.41
N THR A 237 -6.47 26.93 -0.11
CA THR A 237 -5.48 26.65 0.94
C THR A 237 -5.34 25.14 1.14
N PRO A 238 -4.16 24.53 0.91
CA PRO A 238 -3.95 23.12 1.16
C PRO A 238 -4.01 22.85 2.66
N SER A 239 -4.79 21.83 3.05
CA SER A 239 -4.86 21.36 4.43
C SER A 239 -4.00 20.10 4.58
N PHE A 240 -3.05 20.14 5.49
CA PHE A 240 -2.20 19.00 5.84
C PHE A 240 -2.51 18.56 7.26
N THR A 241 -3.06 17.36 7.43
CA THR A 241 -3.27 16.76 8.74
C THR A 241 -2.06 15.89 9.10
N PRO A 242 -1.43 16.09 10.28
CA PRO A 242 -0.29 15.27 10.71
C PRO A 242 -0.55 13.75 10.72
N GLU A 243 -1.80 13.35 10.96
CA GLU A 243 -2.26 11.96 10.92
C GLU A 243 -2.05 11.30 9.54
N TRP A 244 -2.37 12.02 8.46
CA TRP A 244 -2.19 11.51 7.10
C TRP A 244 -0.72 11.43 6.70
N LEU A 245 0.10 12.40 7.13
CA LEU A 245 1.54 12.37 6.88
C LEU A 245 2.19 11.19 7.61
N SER A 246 1.93 11.02 8.90
CA SER A 246 2.51 9.91 9.68
C SER A 246 2.10 8.54 9.13
N THR A 247 0.84 8.38 8.71
CA THR A 247 0.36 7.14 8.07
C THR A 247 1.07 6.86 6.76
N ALA A 248 1.29 7.88 5.91
CA ALA A 248 2.00 7.72 4.65
C ALA A 248 3.48 7.34 4.85
N LEU A 249 4.16 7.93 5.85
CA LEU A 249 5.53 7.57 6.21
C LEU A 249 5.63 6.11 6.64
N LEU A 250 4.75 5.69 7.56
CA LEU A 250 4.69 4.31 8.04
C LEU A 250 4.43 3.33 6.89
N LEU A 251 3.49 3.64 6.01
CA LEU A 251 3.17 2.80 4.86
C LEU A 251 4.36 2.66 3.90
N SER A 252 5.11 3.74 3.66
CA SER A 252 6.32 3.71 2.83
C SER A 252 7.40 2.81 3.42
N VAL A 253 7.67 2.94 4.72
CA VAL A 253 8.66 2.10 5.42
C VAL A 253 8.23 0.63 5.38
N ILE A 254 6.97 0.33 5.68
CA ILE A 254 6.45 -1.05 5.63
C ILE A 254 6.59 -1.62 4.22
N THR A 255 6.21 -0.86 3.19
CA THR A 255 6.32 -1.30 1.79
C THR A 255 7.77 -1.58 1.41
N GLY A 256 8.70 -0.69 1.80
CA GLY A 256 10.13 -0.87 1.58
C GLY A 256 10.68 -2.12 2.27
N VAL A 257 10.32 -2.35 3.53
CA VAL A 257 10.71 -3.54 4.29
C VAL A 257 10.18 -4.81 3.63
N VAL A 258 8.88 -4.87 3.33
CA VAL A 258 8.24 -6.03 2.70
C VAL A 258 8.89 -6.34 1.35
N ALA A 259 9.17 -5.32 0.54
CA ALA A 259 9.88 -5.45 -0.72
C ALA A 259 11.33 -5.94 -0.53
N GLY A 260 11.99 -5.53 0.56
CA GLY A 260 13.37 -5.87 0.92
C GLY A 260 13.57 -7.28 1.51
N LEU A 261 12.52 -7.93 2.03
CA LEU A 261 12.62 -9.25 2.66
C LEU A 261 13.21 -10.32 1.73
N LYS A 262 12.68 -10.42 0.50
CA LYS A 262 13.15 -11.41 -0.50
C LYS A 262 14.58 -11.13 -1.00
N PRO A 263 14.95 -9.89 -1.35
CA PRO A 263 16.34 -9.54 -1.63
C PRO A 263 17.29 -9.85 -0.46
N ALA A 264 16.91 -9.55 0.79
CA ALA A 264 17.72 -9.82 1.97
C ALA A 264 17.97 -11.33 2.18
N GLU A 265 16.93 -12.16 1.99
CA GLU A 265 17.05 -13.62 1.98
C GLU A 265 18.04 -14.08 0.89
N LYS A 266 17.94 -13.52 -0.30
CA LYS A 266 18.80 -13.84 -1.44
C LYS A 266 20.26 -13.43 -1.19
N ALA A 267 20.50 -12.30 -0.52
CA ALA A 267 21.84 -11.84 -0.16
C ALA A 267 22.51 -12.80 0.84
N SER A 268 21.75 -13.22 1.86
CA SER A 268 22.17 -14.18 2.87
C SER A 268 22.63 -15.51 2.26
N LEU A 269 21.87 -16.03 1.28
CA LEU A 269 22.19 -17.27 0.58
C LEU A 269 23.41 -17.15 -0.33
N GLN A 270 23.62 -16.00 -0.97
CA GLN A 270 24.78 -15.80 -1.85
C GLN A 270 26.09 -15.61 -1.08
N ALA A 271 26.01 -15.13 0.15
CA ALA A 271 27.16 -14.89 0.99
C ALA A 271 27.86 -16.21 1.39
N VAL A 272 27.12 -17.33 1.45
CA VAL A 272 27.63 -18.63 1.93
C VAL A 272 27.57 -19.72 0.83
N PRO A 273 28.66 -20.00 0.11
CA PRO A 273 28.69 -21.04 -0.92
C PRO A 273 28.42 -22.45 -0.40
N SER A 274 28.73 -22.74 0.87
CA SER A 274 28.51 -24.06 1.48
C SER A 274 27.03 -24.36 1.79
N LEU A 275 26.16 -23.35 1.72
CA LEU A 275 24.71 -23.45 1.93
C LEU A 275 23.94 -23.84 0.66
N ILE A 276 24.60 -24.44 -0.35
CA ILE A 276 23.91 -25.19 -1.41
C ILE A 276 23.21 -26.39 -0.76
N ARG A 277 21.97 -26.18 -0.27
CA ARG A 277 21.17 -27.19 0.42
C ARG A 277 20.75 -28.36 -0.49
N ARG A 278 20.98 -28.27 -1.81
CA ARG A 278 20.63 -29.31 -2.78
C ARG A 278 21.83 -29.58 -3.69
N TRP A 279 22.39 -30.78 -3.60
CA TRP A 279 23.40 -31.26 -4.54
C TRP A 279 22.84 -31.21 -5.96
N SER A 280 23.63 -30.71 -6.92
CA SER A 280 23.26 -30.58 -8.33
C SER A 280 24.32 -31.23 -9.21
N PHE A 281 23.90 -31.94 -10.25
CA PHE A 281 24.81 -32.57 -11.21
C PHE A 281 25.71 -31.56 -11.93
N LYS A 282 26.94 -31.98 -12.25
CA LYS A 282 27.73 -31.29 -13.28
C LYS A 282 27.00 -31.40 -14.62
N ARG A 283 27.00 -30.32 -15.40
CA ARG A 283 26.23 -30.20 -16.67
C ARG A 283 26.49 -31.40 -17.59
N MET A 284 25.43 -31.98 -18.15
CA MET A 284 25.50 -33.08 -19.12
C MET A 284 26.46 -32.72 -20.26
N THR A 285 27.46 -33.56 -20.50
CA THR A 285 28.47 -33.33 -21.55
C THR A 285 28.48 -34.56 -22.45
N GLY A 286 28.05 -34.40 -23.71
CA GLY A 286 27.99 -35.53 -24.66
C GLY A 286 26.88 -36.56 -24.39
N GLY A 287 25.79 -36.15 -23.71
CA GLY A 287 24.62 -37.02 -23.46
C GLY A 287 24.72 -37.91 -22.21
N GLU A 288 25.87 -37.96 -21.54
CA GLU A 288 26.06 -38.68 -20.28
C GLU A 288 26.46 -37.71 -19.15
N VAL A 289 26.13 -38.08 -17.91
CA VAL A 289 26.70 -37.44 -16.71
C VAL A 289 27.74 -38.40 -16.14
N LYS A 290 28.99 -37.94 -16.00
CA LYS A 290 30.07 -38.69 -15.35
C LYS A 290 30.59 -37.89 -14.17
N GLU A 291 30.49 -38.45 -12.97
CA GLU A 291 30.95 -37.80 -11.75
C GLU A 291 31.64 -38.81 -10.84
N LEU A 292 32.88 -38.50 -10.43
CA LEU A 292 33.58 -39.29 -9.43
C LEU A 292 32.98 -38.96 -8.05
N LEU A 293 32.41 -39.94 -7.39
CA LEU A 293 31.86 -39.75 -6.06
C LEU A 293 32.98 -39.76 -5.02
N PRO A 294 32.92 -38.91 -3.98
CA PRO A 294 33.95 -38.81 -2.94
C PRO A 294 33.85 -39.96 -1.92
N PHE A 295 33.59 -41.17 -2.38
CA PHE A 295 33.49 -42.38 -1.56
C PHE A 295 34.59 -43.36 -1.95
N ARG A 296 35.24 -43.94 -0.93
CA ARG A 296 36.17 -45.06 -1.06
C ARG A 296 35.60 -46.24 -0.30
N ILE A 297 35.60 -47.41 -0.92
CA ILE A 297 35.07 -48.64 -0.35
C ILE A 297 36.21 -49.62 -0.13
N ASP A 298 36.31 -50.19 1.06
CA ASP A 298 37.30 -51.22 1.38
C ASP A 298 37.12 -52.43 0.46
N ALA A 299 38.22 -52.91 -0.11
CA ALA A 299 38.23 -54.03 -1.07
C ALA A 299 37.66 -55.31 -0.46
N ASP A 300 37.88 -55.55 0.84
CA ASP A 300 37.38 -56.72 1.55
C ASP A 300 35.86 -56.67 1.76
N LEU A 301 35.27 -55.48 1.77
CA LEU A 301 33.85 -55.26 2.03
C LEU A 301 33.05 -54.95 0.77
N ILE A 302 33.67 -54.94 -0.42
CA ILE A 302 33.01 -54.54 -1.66
C ILE A 302 31.78 -55.41 -1.97
N GLY A 303 31.83 -56.71 -1.68
CA GLY A 303 30.69 -57.61 -1.88
C GLY A 303 29.50 -57.24 -0.98
N GLN A 304 29.75 -56.99 0.30
CA GLN A 304 28.72 -56.56 1.26
C GLN A 304 28.16 -55.19 0.90
N HIS A 305 29.03 -54.28 0.45
CA HIS A 305 28.65 -52.95 0.01
C HIS A 305 27.69 -53.00 -1.19
N LEU A 306 28.04 -53.76 -2.23
CA LEU A 306 27.21 -53.89 -3.43
C LEU A 306 25.83 -54.49 -3.09
N GLU A 307 25.80 -55.51 -2.25
CA GLU A 307 24.55 -56.14 -1.81
C GLU A 307 23.71 -55.19 -0.94
N PHE A 308 24.36 -54.41 -0.06
CA PHE A 308 23.69 -53.39 0.76
C PHE A 308 23.06 -52.30 -0.11
N VAL A 309 23.81 -51.77 -1.08
CA VAL A 309 23.31 -50.75 -2.01
C VAL A 309 22.14 -51.29 -2.81
N LYS A 310 22.28 -52.50 -3.37
CA LYS A 310 21.22 -53.17 -4.11
C LYS A 310 19.94 -53.31 -3.28
N ARG A 311 20.02 -53.94 -2.11
CA ARG A 311 18.86 -54.18 -1.23
C ARG A 311 18.18 -52.89 -0.80
N ARG A 312 18.96 -51.84 -0.51
CA ARG A 312 18.42 -50.56 -0.07
C ARG A 312 17.62 -49.88 -1.19
N ILE A 313 18.16 -49.87 -2.41
CA ILE A 313 17.49 -49.26 -3.56
C ILE A 313 16.27 -50.09 -3.96
N GLU A 314 16.36 -51.43 -4.00
CA GLU A 314 15.21 -52.31 -4.28
C GLU A 314 14.10 -52.17 -3.24
N SER A 315 14.44 -51.93 -1.97
CA SER A 315 13.45 -51.67 -0.91
C SER A 315 12.75 -50.32 -1.08
N THR A 316 13.45 -49.29 -1.54
CA THR A 316 12.87 -47.96 -1.75
C THR A 316 12.11 -47.88 -3.07
N TYR A 317 12.60 -48.55 -4.12
CA TYR A 317 12.06 -48.54 -5.47
C TYR A 317 11.91 -49.96 -6.05
N PRO A 318 10.89 -50.72 -5.62
CA PRO A 318 10.69 -52.10 -6.05
C PRO A 318 10.48 -52.25 -7.55
N GLN A 319 10.84 -53.42 -8.10
CA GLN A 319 10.69 -53.75 -9.53
C GLN A 319 9.25 -53.63 -10.04
N HIS A 320 8.26 -53.84 -9.16
CA HIS A 320 6.83 -53.79 -9.48
C HIS A 320 6.14 -52.50 -9.00
N SER A 321 6.90 -51.44 -8.73
CA SER A 321 6.37 -50.14 -8.33
C SER A 321 5.61 -49.45 -9.48
N VAL A 322 4.47 -48.84 -9.15
CA VAL A 322 3.61 -48.11 -10.10
C VAL A 322 4.14 -46.70 -10.39
N LEU A 323 4.99 -46.16 -9.50
CA LEU A 323 5.52 -44.80 -9.63
C LEU A 323 6.90 -44.80 -10.29
N LEU A 324 7.87 -45.45 -9.62
CA LEU A 324 9.26 -45.55 -10.04
C LEU A 324 9.74 -46.95 -9.72
N ARG A 325 10.12 -47.69 -10.76
CA ARG A 325 10.68 -49.04 -10.65
C ARG A 325 12.16 -49.01 -10.97
N THR A 326 12.92 -49.87 -10.28
CA THR A 326 14.33 -50.09 -10.58
C THR A 326 14.61 -51.56 -10.81
N LEU A 327 15.43 -51.87 -11.80
CA LEU A 327 16.03 -53.19 -12.01
C LEU A 327 17.53 -53.05 -11.80
N ILE A 328 18.08 -53.84 -10.87
CA ILE A 328 19.48 -53.74 -10.47
C ILE A 328 20.25 -54.99 -10.86
N HIS A 329 21.33 -54.82 -11.62
CA HIS A 329 22.24 -55.87 -12.02
C HIS A 329 23.66 -55.58 -11.52
N ILE A 330 24.30 -56.58 -10.92
CA ILE A 330 25.71 -56.50 -10.52
C ILE A 330 26.53 -57.29 -11.54
N LYS A 331 27.51 -56.65 -12.15
CA LYS A 331 28.48 -57.26 -13.08
C LYS A 331 29.85 -57.21 -12.43
N ASP A 332 30.52 -58.35 -12.34
CA ASP A 332 31.90 -58.44 -11.85
C ASP A 332 32.83 -58.64 -13.05
N LEU A 333 33.66 -57.64 -13.34
CA LEU A 333 34.69 -57.70 -14.39
C LEU A 333 36.10 -57.82 -13.77
N GLY A 334 36.20 -58.33 -12.54
CA GLY A 334 37.46 -58.55 -11.84
C GLY A 334 38.03 -57.28 -11.22
N SER A 335 38.76 -56.48 -12.00
CA SER A 335 39.35 -55.21 -11.53
C SER A 335 38.33 -54.07 -11.42
N GLU A 336 37.18 -54.23 -12.07
CA GLU A 336 36.06 -53.31 -12.06
C GLU A 336 34.78 -54.08 -11.70
N LYS A 337 33.98 -53.52 -10.78
CA LYS A 337 32.64 -54.02 -10.48
C LYS A 337 31.63 -52.96 -10.87
N ILE A 338 30.54 -53.35 -11.50
CA ILE A 338 29.53 -52.42 -12.00
C ILE A 338 28.19 -52.79 -11.37
N LEU A 339 27.56 -51.81 -10.72
CA LEU A 339 26.17 -51.89 -10.28
C LEU A 339 25.33 -51.03 -11.23
N GLU A 340 24.54 -51.69 -12.06
CA GLU A 340 23.69 -51.09 -13.07
C GLU A 340 22.26 -51.02 -12.57
N ILE A 341 21.70 -49.81 -12.54
CA ILE A 341 20.34 -49.51 -12.10
C ILE A 341 19.58 -48.99 -13.30
N ASP A 342 18.68 -49.80 -13.83
CA ASP A 342 17.73 -49.40 -14.86
C ASP A 342 16.50 -48.80 -14.16
N ALA A 343 16.34 -47.49 -14.26
CA ALA A 343 15.29 -46.75 -13.56
C ALA A 343 14.24 -46.26 -14.54
N ASP A 344 12.99 -46.65 -14.31
CA ASP A 344 11.83 -46.24 -15.09
C ASP A 344 10.82 -45.51 -14.23
N LEU A 345 10.47 -44.29 -14.64
CA LEU A 345 9.31 -43.57 -14.13
C LEU A 345 8.08 -44.02 -14.93
N VAL A 346 7.20 -44.78 -14.29
CA VAL A 346 6.03 -45.40 -14.96
C VAL A 346 4.81 -44.47 -14.97
N SER A 347 4.76 -43.52 -14.03
CA SER A 347 3.71 -42.49 -13.90
C SER A 347 3.82 -41.39 -14.98
N GLU A 348 3.08 -40.28 -14.79
CA GLU A 348 3.05 -39.15 -15.72
C GLU A 348 4.45 -38.68 -16.15
N GLY A 349 4.61 -38.51 -17.46
CA GLY A 349 5.86 -38.03 -18.05
C GLY A 349 6.95 -39.08 -18.26
N ARG A 350 6.62 -40.38 -18.23
CA ARG A 350 7.45 -41.53 -18.67
C ARG A 350 8.89 -41.19 -19.07
N ALA A 351 9.80 -41.31 -18.10
CA ALA A 351 11.23 -41.10 -18.29
C ALA A 351 11.98 -42.35 -17.85
N SER A 352 13.10 -42.62 -18.51
CA SER A 352 13.91 -43.80 -18.22
C SER A 352 15.39 -43.43 -18.28
N ALA A 353 16.18 -43.95 -17.36
CA ALA A 353 17.62 -43.73 -17.32
C ALA A 353 18.35 -44.98 -16.82
N VAL A 354 19.53 -45.23 -17.37
CA VAL A 354 20.47 -46.21 -16.83
C VAL A 354 21.48 -45.48 -15.98
N ILE A 355 21.60 -45.89 -14.72
CA ILE A 355 22.53 -45.33 -13.76
C ILE A 355 23.54 -46.43 -13.42
N LEU A 356 24.81 -46.21 -13.75
CA LEU A 356 25.92 -47.11 -13.48
C LEU A 356 26.75 -46.56 -12.32
N LEU A 357 26.97 -47.39 -11.32
CA LEU A 357 28.03 -47.20 -10.32
C LEU A 357 29.19 -48.11 -10.69
N ARG A 358 30.28 -47.51 -11.16
CA ARG A 358 31.52 -48.20 -11.52
C ARG A 358 32.48 -48.14 -10.36
N TYR A 359 32.79 -49.30 -9.81
CA TYR A 359 33.75 -49.48 -8.74
C TYR A 359 35.07 -49.90 -9.37
N ARG A 360 36.02 -48.97 -9.47
CA ARG A 360 37.35 -49.25 -10.03
C ARG A 360 38.35 -49.46 -8.91
N ARG A 361 39.13 -50.54 -8.98
CA ARG A 361 40.17 -50.80 -7.98
C ARG A 361 41.31 -49.79 -8.13
N GLU A 362 41.47 -48.89 -7.16
CA GLU A 362 42.50 -47.85 -7.14
C GLU A 362 43.78 -48.35 -6.43
N SER A 363 43.63 -49.23 -5.43
CA SER A 363 44.73 -49.86 -4.69
C SER A 363 44.37 -51.26 -4.21
N GLN A 364 45.31 -51.98 -3.58
CA GLN A 364 45.03 -53.26 -2.90
C GLN A 364 43.92 -53.12 -1.85
N LYS A 365 43.77 -51.93 -1.23
CA LYS A 365 42.85 -51.69 -0.11
C LYS A 365 41.49 -51.09 -0.50
N TYR A 366 41.38 -50.33 -1.59
CA TYR A 366 40.18 -49.54 -1.86
C TYR A 366 39.71 -49.56 -3.32
N TYR A 367 38.39 -49.50 -3.49
CA TYR A 367 37.70 -49.16 -4.73
C TYR A 367 37.24 -47.70 -4.70
N SER A 368 37.43 -46.99 -5.83
CA SER A 368 36.82 -45.69 -6.09
C SER A 368 35.48 -45.89 -6.81
N VAL A 369 34.54 -44.96 -6.63
CA VAL A 369 33.18 -45.06 -7.19
C VAL A 369 32.94 -43.94 -8.19
N GLU A 370 32.69 -44.30 -9.45
CA GLU A 370 32.29 -43.39 -10.51
C GLU A 370 30.79 -43.58 -10.81
N LEU A 371 30.04 -42.48 -10.81
CA LEU A 371 28.63 -42.43 -11.20
C LEU A 371 28.54 -42.05 -12.68
N VAL A 372 27.91 -42.90 -13.48
CA VAL A 372 27.60 -42.64 -14.90
C VAL A 372 26.09 -42.71 -15.10
N ILE A 373 25.50 -41.67 -15.68
CA ILE A 373 24.06 -41.62 -15.95
C ILE A 373 23.86 -41.43 -17.45
N THR A 374 23.11 -42.35 -18.05
CA THR A 374 22.80 -42.36 -19.49
C THR A 374 21.27 -42.32 -19.68
N PRO A 375 20.72 -41.32 -20.38
CA PRO A 375 19.29 -41.25 -20.66
C PRO A 375 18.85 -42.38 -21.61
N LYS A 376 17.73 -43.04 -21.31
CA LYS A 376 17.00 -43.90 -22.25
C LYS A 376 15.81 -43.16 -22.88
N SER A 377 15.07 -42.41 -22.07
CA SER A 377 13.95 -41.57 -22.51
C SER A 377 13.92 -40.28 -21.69
N VAL A 378 13.85 -39.14 -22.39
CA VAL A 378 13.83 -37.80 -21.78
C VAL A 378 12.48 -37.15 -22.06
N THR A 379 11.71 -36.86 -21.00
CA THR A 379 10.42 -36.18 -21.12
C THR A 379 10.35 -35.00 -20.14
N GLY A 380 10.70 -33.81 -20.63
CA GLY A 380 10.62 -32.55 -19.88
C GLY A 380 11.29 -32.60 -18.50
N GLU A 381 10.62 -32.02 -17.50
CA GLU A 381 11.12 -31.97 -16.12
C GLU A 381 11.11 -33.33 -15.40
N HIS A 382 10.35 -34.31 -15.89
CA HIS A 382 10.21 -35.62 -15.25
C HIS A 382 11.51 -36.43 -15.26
N TYR A 383 12.32 -36.26 -16.30
CA TYR A 383 13.63 -36.89 -16.38
C TYR A 383 14.56 -36.41 -15.26
N MET A 384 14.62 -35.10 -15.00
CA MET A 384 15.44 -34.57 -13.91
C MET A 384 14.92 -35.04 -12.55
N LYS A 385 13.60 -35.08 -12.34
CA LYS A 385 13.00 -35.62 -11.10
C LYS A 385 13.41 -37.08 -10.87
N LEU A 386 13.31 -37.93 -11.89
CA LEU A 386 13.74 -39.33 -11.84
C LEU A 386 15.19 -39.47 -11.40
N ILE A 387 16.11 -38.76 -12.08
CA ILE A 387 17.54 -38.86 -11.74
C ILE A 387 17.79 -38.37 -10.30
N TYR A 388 17.24 -37.22 -9.92
CA TYR A 388 17.44 -36.67 -8.58
C TYR A 388 16.94 -37.64 -7.51
N SER A 389 15.78 -38.27 -7.69
CA SER A 389 15.22 -39.24 -6.73
C SER A 389 16.11 -40.47 -6.53
N VAL A 390 16.62 -41.06 -7.62
CA VAL A 390 17.45 -42.28 -7.53
C VAL A 390 18.85 -41.95 -7.01
N VAL A 391 19.47 -40.86 -7.47
CA VAL A 391 20.82 -40.49 -7.05
C VAL A 391 20.86 -39.99 -5.60
N ASP A 392 19.83 -39.28 -5.14
CA ASP A 392 19.69 -38.91 -3.73
C ASP A 392 19.62 -40.16 -2.84
N GLU A 393 18.89 -41.20 -3.28
CA GLU A 393 18.80 -42.47 -2.55
C GLU A 393 20.13 -43.24 -2.56
N ILE A 394 20.83 -43.29 -3.70
CA ILE A 394 22.20 -43.83 -3.78
C ILE A 394 23.10 -43.12 -2.77
N ARG A 395 23.06 -41.78 -2.72
CA ARG A 395 23.90 -40.99 -1.82
C ARG A 395 23.58 -41.23 -0.35
N LYS A 396 22.29 -41.25 0.03
CA LYS A 396 21.87 -41.58 1.41
C LYS A 396 22.34 -42.98 1.80
N THR A 397 22.26 -43.92 0.87
CA THR A 397 22.71 -45.31 1.07
C THR A 397 24.23 -45.38 1.26
N MET A 398 25.00 -44.66 0.45
CA MET A 398 26.47 -44.56 0.59
C MET A 398 26.88 -43.94 1.94
N LEU A 399 26.18 -42.90 2.39
CA LEU A 399 26.42 -42.28 3.69
C LEU A 399 26.05 -43.21 4.86
N ALA A 400 24.93 -43.92 4.75
CA ALA A 400 24.51 -44.91 5.74
C ALA A 400 25.53 -46.06 5.86
N TRP A 401 26.04 -46.55 4.72
CA TRP A 401 27.11 -47.55 4.69
C TRP A 401 28.36 -47.06 5.42
N GLN A 402 28.81 -45.83 5.15
CA GLN A 402 29.96 -45.25 5.84
C GLN A 402 29.73 -45.11 7.35
N ALA A 403 28.52 -44.74 7.79
CA ALA A 403 28.20 -44.61 9.21
C ALA A 403 28.26 -45.97 9.93
N LEU A 404 27.65 -47.01 9.35
CA LEU A 404 27.59 -48.35 9.93
C LEU A 404 28.96 -49.02 9.98
N TYR A 405 29.71 -48.97 8.87
CA TYR A 405 30.96 -49.74 8.75
C TYR A 405 32.22 -49.00 9.22
N ARG A 406 32.21 -47.65 9.36
CA ARG A 406 33.29 -46.96 10.10
C ARG A 406 33.29 -47.28 11.59
N GLN A 407 32.13 -47.53 12.20
CA GLN A 407 32.05 -47.86 13.63
C GLN A 407 32.62 -49.25 13.91
N ASN A 408 32.29 -50.24 13.08
CA ASN A 408 32.78 -51.62 13.23
C ASN A 408 34.30 -51.77 13.05
N VAL A 409 34.94 -50.93 12.24
CA VAL A 409 36.41 -50.93 12.11
C VAL A 409 37.09 -50.39 13.38
N LYS A 410 36.46 -49.46 14.11
CA LYS A 410 37.00 -48.99 15.40
C LYS A 410 36.85 -50.01 16.53
N GLU A 411 35.79 -50.82 16.52
CA GLU A 411 35.60 -51.89 17.52
C GLU A 411 36.51 -53.09 17.30
N LYS A 412 36.90 -53.40 16.06
CA LYS A 412 37.88 -54.47 15.76
C LYS A 412 39.35 -54.13 16.09
N ILE A 413 39.63 -52.87 16.42
CA ILE A 413 40.98 -52.38 16.77
C ILE A 413 41.14 -52.17 18.30
N ARG A 414 40.06 -52.37 19.07
CA ARG A 414 40.12 -52.58 20.52
C ARG A 414 40.08 -54.08 20.81
#